data_AF-A0A2S2R6N1-F1
#
_entry.id   AF-A0A2S2R6N1-F1
#
_cell.length_a   1.000
_cell.length_b   1.000
_cell.length_c   1.000
_cell.angle_alpha   90.00
_cell.angle_beta   90.00
_cell.angle_gamma   90.00
#
_symmetry.space_group_name_H-M   'P 1'
#
loop_
_entity.id
_entity.type
_entity.pdbx_description
1 polymer ?
#
loop_
_entity_poly.entity_id
_entity_poly.type
_entity_poly.pdbx_seq_one_letter_code
_entity_poly.pdbx_strand_id
1 'polypeptide(L)'
;MDFRGRVYPCPPHLNHLGSDMARSLLCFAKGEPLGSNGLNWLKIHCINLTGLKKQNSIEERLHYAEEILSDILDSANNPLGGKMWWADSENPWQTLACCIEILNALQSKNPEHFISHFPVHQDGSCNGLQHYAALGKDYYGAVSVNLTPSETPQDVYSCVAAMVERERSKDAENDVAIAKYLDGFVRRKVIKQTVMTTVYGVTRFGARLQIAKQLKDIDSFPKDKVWSASTYLVSKTFESLREMFTSTKEIQ
;
A
#
# COMPACT_ATOMS: atom_id res chain seq x y z
N MET A 1 -17.34 -7.65 16.78
CA MET A 1 -16.22 -6.78 17.19
C MET A 1 -15.23 -7.60 18.01
N ASP A 2 -13.92 -7.32 17.94
CA ASP A 2 -12.94 -7.91 18.87
C ASP A 2 -12.87 -7.12 20.19
N PHE A 3 -12.09 -7.61 21.15
CA PHE A 3 -11.93 -6.99 22.49
C PHE A 3 -11.32 -5.57 22.45
N ARG A 4 -10.75 -5.15 21.31
CA ARG A 4 -10.17 -3.82 21.09
C ARG A 4 -11.10 -2.90 20.30
N GLY A 5 -12.30 -3.36 19.96
CA GLY A 5 -13.31 -2.62 19.22
C GLY A 5 -13.20 -2.70 17.70
N ARG A 6 -12.30 -3.53 17.12
CA ARG A 6 -12.26 -3.69 15.66
C ARG A 6 -13.49 -4.45 15.18
N VAL A 7 -14.10 -3.98 14.09
CA VAL A 7 -15.32 -4.55 13.52
C VAL A 7 -14.95 -5.61 12.48
N TYR A 8 -15.66 -6.74 12.51
CA TYR A 8 -15.52 -7.84 11.55
C TYR A 8 -16.92 -8.34 11.17
N PRO A 9 -17.15 -8.72 9.90
CA PRO A 9 -18.38 -9.40 9.50
C PRO A 9 -18.56 -10.72 10.25
N CYS A 10 -19.80 -11.05 10.65
CA CYS A 10 -20.09 -12.35 11.26
C CYS A 10 -19.93 -13.52 10.28
N PRO A 11 -20.36 -13.44 9.01
CA PRO A 11 -20.15 -14.51 8.04
C PRO A 11 -18.65 -14.64 7.65
N PRO A 12 -18.00 -15.78 7.89
CA PRO A 12 -16.54 -15.88 7.77
C PRO A 12 -16.06 -16.18 6.34
N HIS A 13 -16.90 -16.75 5.47
CA HIS A 13 -16.44 -17.31 4.19
C HIS A 13 -16.38 -16.28 3.05
N LEU A 14 -17.44 -15.50 2.86
CA LEU A 14 -17.51 -14.48 1.81
C LEU A 14 -17.89 -13.14 2.43
N ASN A 15 -16.93 -12.22 2.46
CA ASN A 15 -17.13 -10.86 2.93
C ASN A 15 -16.04 -9.92 2.37
N HIS A 16 -16.27 -8.62 2.50
CA HIS A 16 -15.40 -7.56 1.97
C HIS A 16 -14.05 -7.40 2.69
N LEU A 17 -13.81 -8.10 3.82
CA LEU A 17 -12.48 -8.14 4.46
C LEU A 17 -11.56 -9.20 3.85
N GLY A 18 -12.09 -10.05 2.95
CA GLY A 18 -11.34 -11.12 2.30
C GLY A 18 -10.25 -10.66 1.33
N SER A 19 -9.77 -11.62 0.53
CA SER A 19 -8.75 -11.40 -0.51
C SER A 19 -9.27 -10.50 -1.64
N ASP A 20 -8.35 -10.11 -2.53
CA ASP A 20 -8.67 -9.34 -3.75
C ASP A 20 -9.87 -9.94 -4.52
N MET A 21 -9.86 -11.24 -4.75
CA MET A 21 -10.97 -11.97 -5.40
C MET A 21 -12.29 -11.88 -4.62
N ALA A 22 -12.27 -11.99 -3.29
CA ALA A 22 -13.49 -11.87 -2.50
C ALA A 22 -14.08 -10.46 -2.58
N ARG A 23 -13.22 -9.43 -2.61
CA ARG A 23 -13.63 -8.03 -2.73
C ARG A 23 -14.17 -7.70 -4.11
N SER A 24 -13.53 -8.18 -5.16
CA SER A 24 -13.95 -7.93 -6.55
C SER A 24 -15.31 -8.52 -6.89
N LEU A 25 -15.76 -9.55 -6.16
CA LEU A 25 -17.07 -10.17 -6.34
C LEU A 25 -18.21 -9.37 -5.69
N LEU A 26 -17.91 -8.37 -4.86
CA LEU A 26 -18.88 -7.65 -4.06
C LEU A 26 -19.01 -6.19 -4.52
N CYS A 27 -20.24 -5.76 -4.76
CA CYS A 27 -20.60 -4.36 -5.03
C CYS A 27 -21.72 -3.93 -4.06
N PHE A 28 -21.98 -2.63 -3.96
CA PHE A 28 -23.12 -2.14 -3.20
C PHE A 28 -24.44 -2.56 -3.88
N ALA A 29 -25.40 -3.05 -3.09
CA ALA A 29 -26.72 -3.40 -3.62
C ALA A 29 -27.49 -2.15 -4.10
N LYS A 30 -27.36 -1.04 -3.36
CA LYS A 30 -27.90 0.26 -3.74
C LYS A 30 -26.78 1.07 -4.40
N GLY A 31 -26.97 1.41 -5.67
CA GLY A 31 -26.07 2.30 -6.39
C GLY A 31 -26.47 3.77 -6.22
N GLU A 32 -25.56 4.66 -6.59
CA GLU A 32 -25.75 6.11 -6.59
C GLU A 32 -25.26 6.71 -7.92
N PRO A 33 -25.85 7.81 -8.41
CA PRO A 33 -25.37 8.49 -9.61
C PRO A 33 -23.94 9.01 -9.38
N LEU A 34 -23.07 8.88 -10.39
CA LEU A 34 -21.68 9.33 -10.29
C LEU A 34 -21.54 10.83 -10.03
N GLY A 35 -22.46 11.65 -10.55
CA GLY A 35 -22.35 13.10 -10.55
C GLY A 35 -21.12 13.59 -11.32
N SER A 36 -20.77 14.86 -11.14
CA SER A 36 -19.73 15.53 -11.93
C SER A 36 -18.31 14.97 -11.76
N ASN A 37 -18.02 14.36 -10.61
CA ASN A 37 -16.67 13.88 -10.28
C ASN A 37 -16.57 12.36 -10.08
N GLY A 38 -17.68 11.61 -10.09
CA GLY A 38 -17.66 10.18 -9.78
C GLY A 38 -16.83 9.37 -10.77
N LEU A 39 -16.88 9.70 -12.06
CA LEU A 39 -16.05 9.03 -13.07
C LEU A 39 -14.55 9.26 -12.84
N ASN A 40 -14.16 10.48 -12.44
CA ASN A 40 -12.77 10.79 -12.12
C ASN A 40 -12.30 9.97 -10.90
N TRP A 41 -13.15 9.82 -9.89
CA TRP A 41 -12.86 8.98 -8.73
C TRP A 41 -12.74 7.49 -9.08
N LEU A 42 -13.56 6.97 -10.00
CA LEU A 42 -13.38 5.60 -10.52
C LEU A 42 -12.03 5.44 -11.22
N LYS A 43 -11.64 6.40 -12.07
CA LYS A 43 -10.34 6.39 -12.76
C LYS A 43 -9.16 6.42 -11.76
N ILE A 44 -9.19 7.33 -10.79
CA ILE A 44 -8.19 7.41 -9.72
C ILE A 44 -8.16 6.10 -8.92
N HIS A 45 -9.32 5.53 -8.61
CA HIS A 45 -9.41 4.28 -7.87
C HIS A 45 -8.82 3.10 -8.66
N CYS A 46 -9.08 3.00 -9.96
CA CYS A 46 -8.46 2.02 -10.85
C CYS A 46 -6.93 2.10 -10.76
N ILE A 47 -6.35 3.31 -10.90
CA ILE A 47 -4.90 3.48 -10.76
C ILE A 47 -4.40 3.10 -9.36
N ASN A 48 -5.14 3.43 -8.30
CA ASN A 48 -4.76 3.03 -6.94
C ASN A 48 -4.68 1.50 -6.78
N LEU A 49 -5.61 0.76 -7.39
CA LEU A 49 -5.64 -0.71 -7.36
C LEU A 49 -4.46 -1.34 -8.10
N THR A 50 -3.96 -0.68 -9.17
CA THR A 50 -2.77 -1.13 -9.90
C THR A 50 -1.52 -1.17 -9.03
N GLY A 51 -1.46 -0.29 -8.02
CA GLY A 51 -0.28 -0.05 -7.22
C GLY A 51 0.79 0.81 -7.91
N LEU A 52 0.53 1.28 -9.13
CA LEU A 52 1.32 2.28 -9.82
C LEU A 52 1.05 3.67 -9.25
N LYS A 53 1.93 4.63 -9.54
CA LYS A 53 1.75 6.06 -9.22
C LYS A 53 1.44 6.37 -7.73
N LYS A 54 1.86 5.49 -6.80
CA LYS A 54 1.62 5.66 -5.35
C LYS A 54 2.21 6.93 -4.75
N GLN A 55 3.29 7.44 -5.34
CA GLN A 55 3.99 8.65 -4.91
C GLN A 55 3.52 9.91 -5.65
N ASN A 56 2.62 9.75 -6.61
CA ASN A 56 2.09 10.84 -7.43
C ASN A 56 0.85 11.46 -6.79
N SER A 57 0.59 12.71 -7.17
CA SER A 57 -0.59 13.48 -6.77
C SER A 57 -1.88 12.84 -7.34
N ILE A 58 -3.03 13.28 -6.83
CA ILE A 58 -4.34 12.81 -7.33
C ILE A 58 -4.53 13.20 -8.80
N GLU A 59 -4.09 14.40 -9.18
CA GLU A 59 -4.18 14.91 -10.55
C GLU A 59 -3.31 14.10 -11.52
N GLU A 60 -2.07 13.79 -11.13
CA GLU A 60 -1.17 12.96 -11.93
C GLU A 60 -1.71 11.54 -12.12
N ARG A 61 -2.38 10.97 -11.10
CA ARG A 61 -3.04 9.65 -11.22
C ARG A 61 -4.21 9.71 -12.19
N LEU A 62 -5.02 10.76 -12.13
CA LEU A 62 -6.13 10.95 -13.06
C LEU A 62 -5.62 11.11 -14.49
N HIS A 63 -4.60 11.95 -14.70
CA HIS A 63 -3.98 12.12 -16.01
C HIS A 63 -3.45 10.80 -16.57
N TYR A 64 -2.73 10.03 -15.74
CA TYR A 64 -2.25 8.71 -16.13
C TYR A 64 -3.38 7.75 -16.52
N ALA A 65 -4.51 7.79 -15.81
CA ALA A 65 -5.69 7.00 -16.15
C ALA A 65 -6.27 7.35 -17.53
N GLU A 66 -6.23 8.63 -17.93
CA GLU A 66 -6.63 9.04 -19.28
C GLU A 66 -5.62 8.56 -20.33
N GLU A 67 -4.32 8.64 -20.06
CA GLU A 67 -3.26 8.18 -20.98
C GLU A 67 -3.41 6.68 -21.31
N ILE A 68 -3.75 5.86 -20.30
CA ILE A 68 -3.90 4.41 -20.45
C ILE A 68 -5.36 3.96 -20.64
N LEU A 69 -6.28 4.89 -20.93
CA LEU A 69 -7.71 4.58 -21.01
C LEU A 69 -7.98 3.44 -22.00
N SER A 70 -7.23 3.35 -23.10
CA SER A 70 -7.36 2.27 -24.06
C SER A 70 -7.10 0.87 -23.46
N ASP A 71 -6.13 0.74 -22.55
CA ASP A 71 -5.80 -0.54 -21.89
C ASP A 71 -6.83 -0.90 -20.81
N ILE A 72 -7.39 0.11 -20.14
CA ILE A 72 -8.53 -0.04 -19.21
C ILE A 72 -9.74 -0.60 -19.97
N LEU A 73 -10.06 -0.02 -21.14
CA LEU A 73 -11.20 -0.45 -21.94
C LEU A 73 -10.97 -1.82 -22.61
N ASP A 74 -9.76 -2.12 -23.06
CA ASP A 74 -9.40 -3.46 -23.57
C ASP A 74 -9.56 -4.53 -22.48
N SER A 75 -9.06 -4.24 -21.27
CA SER A 75 -9.18 -5.13 -20.12
C SER A 75 -10.64 -5.42 -19.76
N ALA A 76 -11.53 -4.42 -19.88
CA ALA A 76 -12.96 -4.59 -19.63
C ALA A 76 -13.67 -5.39 -20.73
N ASN A 77 -13.36 -5.14 -22.02
CA ASN A 77 -14.05 -5.76 -23.15
C ASN A 77 -13.59 -7.20 -23.43
N ASN A 78 -12.30 -7.48 -23.28
CA ASN A 78 -11.72 -8.79 -23.58
C ASN A 78 -10.70 -9.22 -22.50
N PRO A 79 -11.15 -9.54 -21.28
CA PRO A 79 -10.26 -9.70 -20.13
C PRO A 79 -9.20 -10.79 -20.27
N LEU A 80 -9.49 -11.87 -21.01
CA LEU A 80 -8.61 -13.03 -21.19
C LEU A 80 -8.02 -13.17 -22.60
N GLY A 81 -8.60 -12.48 -23.59
CA GLY A 81 -8.13 -12.52 -24.98
C GLY A 81 -7.48 -11.23 -25.48
N GLY A 82 -7.49 -10.17 -24.67
CA GLY A 82 -6.84 -8.88 -24.95
C GLY A 82 -5.41 -8.84 -24.44
N LYS A 83 -4.95 -7.64 -24.07
CA LYS A 83 -3.59 -7.41 -23.55
C LYS A 83 -3.40 -7.89 -22.11
N MET A 84 -4.49 -8.16 -21.39
CA MET A 84 -4.49 -8.59 -19.98
C MET A 84 -3.77 -7.60 -19.03
N TRP A 85 -3.77 -6.30 -19.34
CA TRP A 85 -3.09 -5.27 -18.53
C TRP A 85 -3.48 -5.31 -17.04
N TRP A 86 -4.76 -5.58 -16.75
CA TRP A 86 -5.27 -5.69 -15.40
C TRP A 86 -4.57 -6.78 -14.56
N ALA A 87 -4.04 -7.84 -15.18
CA ALA A 87 -3.46 -8.99 -14.50
C ALA A 87 -2.12 -8.67 -13.83
N ASP A 88 -1.41 -7.65 -14.31
CA ASP A 88 -0.10 -7.21 -13.78
C ASP A 88 -0.22 -6.28 -12.55
N SER A 89 -1.45 -5.92 -12.16
CA SER A 89 -1.68 -5.04 -11.02
C SER A 89 -1.44 -5.71 -9.66
N GLU A 90 -1.24 -4.89 -8.62
CA GLU A 90 -1.21 -5.39 -7.24
C GLU A 90 -2.53 -6.03 -6.78
N ASN A 91 -3.68 -5.56 -7.30
CA ASN A 91 -5.02 -6.06 -6.98
C ASN A 91 -5.78 -6.39 -8.30
N PRO A 92 -5.45 -7.49 -8.98
CA PRO A 92 -5.91 -7.80 -10.34
C PRO A 92 -7.41 -7.87 -10.47
N TRP A 93 -8.09 -8.62 -9.61
CA TRP A 93 -9.52 -8.82 -9.77
C TRP A 93 -10.33 -7.55 -9.46
N GLN A 94 -9.92 -6.78 -8.45
CA GLN A 94 -10.54 -5.47 -8.21
C GLN A 94 -10.24 -4.49 -9.36
N THR A 95 -9.03 -4.51 -9.93
CA THR A 95 -8.67 -3.64 -11.08
C THR A 95 -9.55 -3.96 -12.27
N LEU A 96 -9.73 -5.24 -12.61
CA LEU A 96 -10.62 -5.66 -13.70
C LEU A 96 -12.08 -5.23 -13.45
N ALA A 97 -12.60 -5.46 -12.24
CA ALA A 97 -13.96 -5.05 -11.90
C ALA A 97 -14.15 -3.53 -12.02
N CYS A 98 -13.13 -2.74 -11.64
CA CYS A 98 -13.15 -1.28 -11.81
C CYS A 98 -13.06 -0.87 -13.29
N CYS A 99 -12.28 -1.57 -14.12
CA CYS A 99 -12.24 -1.34 -15.57
C CYS A 99 -13.62 -1.53 -16.21
N ILE A 100 -14.34 -2.59 -15.81
CA ILE A 100 -15.71 -2.86 -16.28
C ILE A 100 -16.66 -1.73 -15.87
N GLU A 101 -16.57 -1.24 -14.63
CA GLU A 101 -17.40 -0.12 -14.17
C GLU A 101 -17.12 1.17 -14.97
N ILE A 102 -15.84 1.47 -15.25
CA ILE A 102 -15.45 2.62 -16.08
C ILE A 102 -16.01 2.50 -17.51
N LEU A 103 -15.92 1.31 -18.11
CA LEU A 103 -16.50 1.04 -19.44
C LEU A 103 -18.00 1.29 -19.44
N ASN A 104 -18.72 0.74 -18.45
CA ASN A 104 -20.17 0.90 -18.32
C ASN A 104 -20.58 2.37 -18.17
N ALA A 105 -19.84 3.13 -17.34
CA ALA A 105 -20.07 4.54 -17.14
C ALA A 105 -19.88 5.34 -18.44
N LEU A 106 -18.82 5.06 -19.20
CA LEU A 106 -18.49 5.73 -20.47
C LEU A 106 -19.45 5.38 -21.61
N GLN A 107 -20.02 4.18 -21.60
CA GLN A 107 -21.04 3.76 -22.59
C GLN A 107 -22.44 4.31 -22.29
N SER A 108 -22.67 4.82 -21.07
CA SER A 108 -23.93 5.45 -20.72
C SER A 108 -24.14 6.77 -21.50
N LYS A 109 -25.41 7.18 -21.69
CA LYS A 109 -25.73 8.42 -22.40
C LYS A 109 -25.13 9.67 -21.75
N ASN A 110 -25.04 9.66 -20.41
CA ASN A 110 -24.38 10.68 -19.62
C ASN A 110 -23.72 10.00 -18.41
N PRO A 111 -22.38 9.94 -18.36
CA PRO A 111 -21.65 9.34 -17.24
C PRO A 111 -22.03 9.91 -15.87
N GLU A 112 -22.41 11.19 -15.76
CA GLU A 112 -22.80 11.78 -14.47
C GLU A 112 -24.08 11.17 -13.89
N HIS A 113 -24.96 10.67 -14.75
CA HIS A 113 -26.22 10.01 -14.35
C HIS A 113 -26.10 8.48 -14.31
N PHE A 114 -24.93 7.92 -14.63
CA PHE A 114 -24.71 6.49 -14.48
C PHE A 114 -24.80 6.11 -13.01
N ILE A 115 -25.68 5.14 -12.70
CA ILE A 115 -25.85 4.61 -11.35
C ILE A 115 -24.75 3.58 -11.10
N SER A 116 -23.73 3.99 -10.35
CA SER A 116 -22.60 3.12 -10.01
C SER A 116 -22.85 2.40 -8.69
N HIS A 117 -22.47 1.13 -8.67
CA HIS A 117 -22.54 0.26 -7.50
C HIS A 117 -21.15 -0.04 -6.93
N PHE A 118 -20.10 0.39 -7.63
CA PHE A 118 -18.73 0.01 -7.35
C PHE A 118 -18.17 0.77 -6.14
N PRO A 119 -17.62 0.07 -5.13
CA PRO A 119 -17.04 0.73 -3.97
C PRO A 119 -15.70 1.39 -4.32
N VAL A 120 -15.55 2.68 -4.00
CA VAL A 120 -14.26 3.40 -4.10
C VAL A 120 -13.60 3.46 -2.73
N HIS A 121 -12.39 2.92 -2.62
CA HIS A 121 -11.63 2.89 -1.37
C HIS A 121 -10.81 4.17 -1.16
N GLN A 122 -10.77 4.63 0.10
CA GLN A 122 -9.82 5.61 0.64
C GLN A 122 -9.21 5.02 1.90
N ASP A 123 -7.89 4.97 2.01
CA ASP A 123 -7.19 4.40 3.16
C ASP A 123 -6.05 5.32 3.62
N GLY A 124 -5.79 5.32 4.92
CA GLY A 124 -4.65 6.03 5.51
C GLY A 124 -3.35 5.27 5.25
N SER A 125 -2.28 5.99 4.90
CA SER A 125 -0.99 5.37 4.53
C SER A 125 -0.40 4.51 5.67
N CYS A 126 -0.60 4.93 6.92
CA CYS A 126 -0.33 4.15 8.12
C CYS A 126 -1.14 4.68 9.32
N ASN A 127 -2.40 4.24 9.47
CA ASN A 127 -3.33 4.73 10.50
C ASN A 127 -2.75 4.71 11.93
N GLY A 128 -2.00 3.67 12.29
CA GLY A 128 -1.39 3.59 13.62
C GLY A 128 -0.36 4.70 13.88
N LEU A 129 0.54 4.98 12.93
CA LEU A 129 1.52 6.07 13.04
C LEU A 129 0.85 7.44 12.94
N GLN A 130 -0.25 7.57 12.17
CA GLN A 130 -1.07 8.79 12.16
C GLN A 130 -1.62 9.10 13.56
N HIS A 131 -2.20 8.11 14.25
CA HIS A 131 -2.67 8.32 15.62
C HIS A 131 -1.54 8.68 16.57
N TYR A 132 -0.38 8.01 16.49
CA TYR A 132 0.76 8.36 17.34
C TYR A 132 1.31 9.77 17.08
N ALA A 133 1.47 10.16 15.82
CA ALA A 133 1.91 11.50 15.46
C ALA A 133 0.93 12.57 15.95
N ALA A 134 -0.38 12.32 15.86
CA ALA A 134 -1.41 13.21 16.38
C ALA A 134 -1.38 13.31 17.91
N LEU A 135 -1.28 12.19 18.63
CA LEU A 135 -1.21 12.14 20.09
C LEU A 135 0.04 12.85 20.62
N GLY A 136 1.19 12.58 20.01
CA GLY A 136 2.48 13.17 20.39
C GLY A 136 2.72 14.57 19.83
N LYS A 137 1.79 15.10 19.03
CA LYS A 137 1.94 16.35 18.25
C LYS A 137 3.30 16.41 17.52
N ASP A 138 3.73 15.27 17.01
CA ASP A 138 5.02 15.11 16.34
C ASP A 138 4.91 15.63 14.90
N TYR A 139 5.46 16.82 14.64
CA TYR A 139 5.37 17.45 13.32
C TYR A 139 6.07 16.61 12.23
N TYR A 140 7.27 16.09 12.49
CA TYR A 140 8.02 15.32 11.49
C TYR A 140 7.35 13.96 11.23
N GLY A 141 6.84 13.33 12.29
CA GLY A 141 5.99 12.15 12.16
C GLY A 141 4.74 12.45 11.34
N ALA A 142 4.05 13.56 11.63
CA ALA A 142 2.82 14.00 10.94
C ALA A 142 3.04 14.25 9.44
N VAL A 143 4.16 14.87 9.06
CA VAL A 143 4.56 15.02 7.65
C VAL A 143 4.71 13.65 7.00
N SER A 144 5.47 12.75 7.61
CA SER A 144 5.79 11.43 7.04
C SER A 144 4.56 10.54 6.80
N VAL A 145 3.46 10.78 7.52
CA VAL A 145 2.21 10.00 7.46
C VAL A 145 1.01 10.78 6.91
N ASN A 146 1.24 11.89 6.21
CA ASN A 146 0.22 12.68 5.51
C ASN A 146 -0.84 13.33 6.43
N LEU A 147 -0.48 13.69 7.66
CA LEU A 147 -1.35 14.52 8.51
C LEU A 147 -1.20 16.01 8.19
N THR A 148 -0.05 16.43 7.69
CA THR A 148 0.15 17.78 7.18
C THR A 148 -0.22 17.85 5.70
N PRO A 149 -0.84 18.96 5.22
CA PRO A 149 -1.08 19.16 3.80
C PRO A 149 0.21 19.07 2.97
N SER A 150 0.15 18.40 1.82
CA SER A 150 1.24 18.31 0.85
C SER A 150 0.65 18.11 -0.54
N GLU A 151 1.35 18.59 -1.57
CA GLU A 151 0.96 18.39 -2.98
C GLU A 151 1.12 16.93 -3.42
N THR A 152 2.07 16.22 -2.81
CA THR A 152 2.35 14.81 -3.11
C THR A 152 2.29 13.95 -1.84
N PRO A 153 1.85 12.68 -1.96
CA PRO A 153 1.76 11.78 -0.82
C PRO A 153 3.15 11.42 -0.30
N GLN A 154 3.33 11.56 1.01
CA GLN A 154 4.50 11.13 1.76
C GLN A 154 4.45 9.62 2.02
N ASP A 155 5.62 8.99 1.89
CA ASP A 155 5.78 7.54 1.98
C ASP A 155 6.75 7.17 3.11
N VAL A 156 6.21 7.09 4.34
CA VAL A 156 6.94 6.70 5.55
C VAL A 156 7.79 5.44 5.33
N TYR A 157 7.31 4.50 4.52
CA TYR A 157 8.02 3.25 4.24
C TYR A 157 9.28 3.49 3.40
N SER A 158 9.25 4.38 2.42
CA SER A 158 10.46 4.71 1.63
C SER A 158 11.45 5.52 2.48
N CYS A 159 10.95 6.41 3.34
CA CYS A 159 11.79 7.18 4.25
C CYS A 159 12.52 6.26 5.26
N VAL A 160 11.81 5.33 5.91
CA VAL A 160 12.45 4.34 6.81
C VAL A 160 13.42 3.45 6.03
N ALA A 161 13.13 3.07 4.78
CA ALA A 161 14.03 2.25 3.98
C ALA A 161 15.35 2.99 3.71
N ALA A 162 15.28 4.28 3.37
CA ALA A 162 16.45 5.12 3.16
C ALA A 162 17.28 5.29 4.44
N MET A 163 16.63 5.44 5.60
CA MET A 163 17.33 5.49 6.89
C MET A 163 18.05 4.17 7.21
N VAL A 164 17.38 3.04 6.99
CA VAL A 164 17.97 1.71 7.20
C VAL A 164 19.14 1.48 6.24
N GLU A 165 19.02 1.89 4.97
CA GLU A 165 20.10 1.78 3.99
C GLU A 165 21.31 2.63 4.37
N ARG A 166 21.09 3.87 4.82
CA ARG A 166 22.16 4.73 5.33
C ARG A 166 22.93 4.07 6.47
N GLU A 167 22.23 3.48 7.45
CA GLU A 167 22.87 2.78 8.56
C GLU A 167 23.55 1.47 8.11
N ARG A 168 22.98 0.78 7.13
CA ARG A 168 23.60 -0.40 6.50
C ARG A 168 24.91 -0.03 5.80
N SER A 169 24.95 1.07 5.06
CA SER A 169 26.18 1.55 4.40
C SER A 169 27.29 1.83 5.41
N LYS A 170 26.98 2.53 6.51
CA LYS A 170 27.94 2.79 7.59
C LYS A 170 28.47 1.50 8.21
N ASP A 171 27.60 0.52 8.48
CA ASP A 171 28.03 -0.76 9.05
C ASP A 171 28.87 -1.57 8.05
N ALA A 172 28.57 -1.46 6.75
CA ALA A 172 29.34 -2.10 5.69
C ALA A 172 30.76 -1.50 5.57
N GLU A 173 30.89 -0.19 5.73
CA GLU A 173 32.19 0.50 5.82
C GLU A 173 32.99 0.07 7.06
N ASN A 174 32.31 -0.22 8.17
CA ASN A 174 32.89 -0.78 9.40
C ASN A 174 33.05 -2.31 9.38
N ASP A 175 33.13 -2.92 8.19
CA ASP A 175 33.37 -4.35 7.97
C ASP A 175 32.32 -5.31 8.57
N VAL A 176 31.10 -4.85 8.84
CA VAL A 176 30.00 -5.73 9.22
C VAL A 176 29.57 -6.58 8.02
N ALA A 177 29.94 -7.86 8.03
CA ALA A 177 29.76 -8.77 6.90
C ALA A 177 28.31 -8.81 6.38
N ILE A 178 27.31 -8.89 7.28
CA ILE A 178 25.90 -8.97 6.88
C ILE A 178 25.39 -7.69 6.21
N ALA A 179 25.94 -6.53 6.59
CA ALA A 179 25.59 -5.25 6.00
C ALA A 179 26.05 -5.18 4.54
N LYS A 180 27.23 -5.75 4.22
CA LYS A 180 27.72 -5.87 2.83
C LYS A 180 26.82 -6.75 1.96
N TYR A 181 26.35 -7.90 2.48
CA TYR A 181 25.42 -8.77 1.76
C TYR A 181 24.05 -8.14 1.48
N LEU A 182 23.67 -7.13 2.27
CA LEU A 182 22.39 -6.44 2.16
C LEU A 182 22.39 -5.28 1.17
N ASP A 183 23.53 -4.97 0.55
CA ASP A 183 23.66 -3.90 -0.44
C ASP A 183 22.68 -4.12 -1.62
N GLY A 184 21.88 -3.10 -1.93
CA GLY A 184 20.83 -3.17 -2.96
C GLY A 184 19.56 -3.98 -2.59
N PHE A 185 19.49 -4.54 -1.37
CA PHE A 185 18.34 -5.34 -0.90
C PHE A 185 17.46 -4.62 0.13
N VAL A 186 17.87 -3.48 0.67
CA VAL A 186 17.04 -2.65 1.56
C VAL A 186 16.01 -1.88 0.74
N ARG A 187 14.88 -2.52 0.46
CA ARG A 187 13.80 -1.97 -0.38
C ARG A 187 12.56 -1.70 0.44
N ARG A 188 11.74 -0.73 0.01
CA ARG A 188 10.41 -0.43 0.58
C ARG A 188 9.60 -1.70 0.83
N LYS A 189 9.51 -2.60 -0.16
CA LYS A 189 8.74 -3.86 -0.06
C LYS A 189 9.21 -4.76 1.10
N VAL A 190 10.51 -4.81 1.38
CA VAL A 190 11.11 -5.64 2.43
C VAL A 190 10.73 -5.15 3.83
N ILE A 191 10.71 -3.83 4.03
CA ILE A 191 10.47 -3.25 5.37
C ILE A 191 9.02 -2.83 5.63
N LYS A 192 8.21 -2.62 4.58
CA LYS A 192 6.84 -2.07 4.66
C LYS A 192 5.98 -2.80 5.69
N GLN A 193 5.96 -4.13 5.65
CA GLN A 193 5.12 -4.93 6.54
C GLN A 193 5.54 -4.77 8.00
N THR A 194 6.85 -4.72 8.27
CA THR A 194 7.40 -4.54 9.61
C THR A 194 7.00 -3.19 10.17
N VAL A 195 7.26 -2.10 9.44
CA VAL A 195 6.86 -0.73 9.84
C VAL A 195 5.36 -0.63 10.12
N MET A 196 4.53 -1.20 9.24
CA MET A 196 3.07 -1.20 9.40
C MET A 196 2.60 -1.96 10.63
N THR A 197 3.28 -3.04 11.02
CA THR A 197 2.85 -3.90 12.13
C THR A 197 3.47 -3.54 13.48
N THR A 198 4.56 -2.76 13.51
CA THR A 198 5.19 -2.28 14.75
C THR A 198 4.23 -1.50 15.64
N VAL A 199 3.43 -0.61 15.06
CA VAL A 199 2.40 0.16 15.80
C VAL A 199 1.26 -0.69 16.35
N TYR A 200 1.15 -1.95 15.93
CA TYR A 200 0.16 -2.90 16.43
C TYR A 200 0.77 -3.95 17.37
N GLY A 201 1.99 -3.72 17.87
CA GLY A 201 2.64 -4.56 18.87
C GLY A 201 3.37 -5.77 18.31
N VAL A 202 3.87 -5.73 17.07
CA VAL A 202 4.71 -6.82 16.55
C VAL A 202 5.97 -6.97 17.40
N THR A 203 6.29 -8.20 17.79
CA THR A 203 7.55 -8.49 18.49
C THR A 203 8.71 -8.49 17.50
N ARG A 204 9.95 -8.32 17.99
CA ARG A 204 11.16 -8.46 17.15
C ARG A 204 11.21 -9.81 16.42
N PHE A 205 10.74 -10.87 17.06
CA PHE A 205 10.64 -12.19 16.43
C PHE A 205 9.64 -12.20 15.26
N GLY A 206 8.45 -11.62 15.46
CA GLY A 206 7.44 -11.49 14.40
C GLY A 206 7.91 -10.62 13.24
N ALA A 207 8.49 -9.45 13.54
CA ALA A 207 9.10 -8.55 12.55
C ALA A 207 10.16 -9.27 11.71
N ARG A 208 11.01 -10.07 12.36
CA ARG A 208 12.07 -10.82 11.68
C ARG A 208 11.49 -11.83 10.70
N LEU A 209 10.42 -12.53 11.07
CA LEU A 209 9.74 -13.47 10.16
C LEU A 209 9.13 -12.75 8.94
N GLN A 210 8.57 -11.55 9.13
CA GLN A 210 8.03 -10.74 8.03
C GLN A 210 9.14 -10.32 7.05
N ILE A 211 10.26 -9.78 7.55
CA ILE A 211 11.41 -9.42 6.71
C ILE A 211 12.01 -10.66 6.04
N ALA A 212 12.16 -11.75 6.78
CA ALA A 212 12.70 -13.01 6.24
C ALA A 212 11.85 -13.56 5.09
N LYS A 213 10.52 -13.45 5.19
CA LYS A 213 9.61 -13.81 4.08
C LYS A 213 9.90 -12.98 2.84
N GLN A 214 9.99 -11.65 2.97
CA GLN A 214 10.27 -10.76 1.84
C GLN A 214 11.65 -11.00 1.22
N LEU A 215 12.68 -11.27 2.03
CA LEU A 215 14.02 -11.61 1.52
C LEU A 215 14.04 -12.96 0.79
N LYS A 216 13.25 -13.95 1.26
CA LYS A 216 13.12 -15.25 0.59
C LYS A 216 12.46 -15.14 -0.79
N ASP A 217 11.59 -14.16 -0.99
CA ASP A 217 10.91 -13.94 -2.27
C ASP A 217 11.81 -13.22 -3.31
N ILE A 218 13.04 -12.81 -2.93
CA ILE A 218 14.01 -12.19 -3.85
C ILE A 218 14.98 -13.26 -4.36
N ASP A 219 14.87 -13.65 -5.63
CA ASP A 219 15.66 -14.74 -6.22
C ASP A 219 17.17 -14.53 -6.12
N SER A 220 17.64 -13.29 -6.33
CA SER A 220 19.07 -12.95 -6.26
C SER A 220 19.64 -12.86 -4.85
N PHE A 221 18.83 -12.96 -3.79
CA PHE A 221 19.29 -12.83 -2.42
C PHE A 221 19.82 -14.18 -1.87
N PRO A 222 21.02 -14.23 -1.24
CA PRO A 222 21.58 -15.46 -0.67
C PRO A 222 20.68 -16.07 0.43
N LYS A 223 20.11 -17.24 0.15
CA LYS A 223 19.09 -17.85 1.02
C LYS A 223 19.65 -18.30 2.38
N ASP A 224 20.93 -18.65 2.44
CA ASP A 224 21.63 -19.00 3.69
C ASP A 224 21.81 -17.79 4.62
N LYS A 225 21.78 -16.56 4.07
CA LYS A 225 21.92 -15.31 4.84
C LYS A 225 20.60 -14.73 5.33
N VAL A 226 19.44 -15.28 4.93
CA VAL A 226 18.11 -14.74 5.28
C VAL A 226 17.94 -14.54 6.78
N TRP A 227 18.43 -15.48 7.60
CA TRP A 227 18.25 -15.40 9.05
C TRP A 227 19.05 -14.25 9.68
N SER A 228 20.34 -14.13 9.36
CA SER A 228 21.19 -13.06 9.86
C SER A 228 20.77 -11.70 9.30
N ALA A 229 20.43 -11.64 8.01
CA ALA A 229 19.97 -10.43 7.33
C ALA A 229 18.67 -9.89 7.92
N SER A 230 17.67 -10.76 8.11
CA SER A 230 16.40 -10.35 8.73
C SER A 230 16.59 -9.87 10.18
N THR A 231 17.48 -10.52 10.95
CA THR A 231 17.78 -10.10 12.32
C THR A 231 18.42 -8.71 12.35
N TYR A 232 19.38 -8.48 11.47
CA TYR A 232 20.02 -7.18 11.30
C TYR A 232 19.03 -6.08 10.90
N LEU A 233 18.23 -6.33 9.86
CA LEU A 233 17.26 -5.35 9.36
C LEU A 233 16.17 -5.02 10.37
N VAL A 234 15.75 -5.97 11.22
CA VAL A 234 14.83 -5.66 12.33
C VAL A 234 15.45 -4.66 13.29
N SER A 235 16.71 -4.84 13.70
CA SER A 235 17.36 -3.89 14.62
C SER A 235 17.39 -2.49 14.01
N LYS A 236 17.89 -2.38 12.77
CA LYS A 236 17.98 -1.10 12.07
C LYS A 236 16.61 -0.47 11.82
N THR A 237 15.60 -1.25 11.45
CA THR A 237 14.23 -0.72 11.25
C THR A 237 13.66 -0.13 12.54
N PHE A 238 13.84 -0.81 13.68
CA PHE A 238 13.38 -0.29 14.98
C PHE A 238 14.19 0.92 15.44
N GLU A 239 15.49 0.97 15.15
CA GLU A 239 16.33 2.15 15.38
C GLU A 239 15.84 3.35 14.55
N SER A 240 15.63 3.19 13.25
CA SER A 240 15.13 4.24 12.36
C SER A 240 13.74 4.74 12.74
N LEU A 241 12.84 3.85 13.17
CA LEU A 241 11.51 4.26 13.65
C LEU A 241 11.60 5.13 14.92
N ARG A 242 12.53 4.81 15.83
CA ARG A 242 12.74 5.60 17.04
C ARG A 242 13.38 6.96 16.76
N GLU A 243 14.23 7.06 15.74
CA GLU A 243 14.80 8.32 15.28
C GLU A 243 13.75 9.20 14.59
N MET A 244 12.88 8.61 13.77
CA MET A 244 11.84 9.33 13.02
C MET A 244 10.67 9.81 13.90
N PHE A 245 10.26 9.01 14.87
CA PHE A 245 9.06 9.27 15.68
C PHE A 245 9.41 9.44 17.16
N THR A 246 9.98 10.59 17.51
CA THR A 246 10.51 10.85 18.85
C THR A 246 9.41 10.91 19.91
N SER A 247 8.29 11.59 19.66
CA SER A 247 7.17 11.65 20.60
C SER A 247 6.40 10.32 20.69
N THR A 248 6.38 9.54 19.60
CA THR A 248 5.73 8.22 19.59
C THR A 248 6.40 7.27 20.58
N LYS A 249 7.73 7.37 20.71
CA LYS A 249 8.51 6.60 21.69
C LYS A 249 8.10 6.90 23.13
N GLU A 250 7.74 8.14 23.45
CA GLU A 250 7.35 8.50 24.82
C GLU A 250 5.96 7.96 25.18
N ILE A 251 5.15 7.61 24.18
CA ILE A 251 3.79 7.09 24.33
C ILE A 251 3.75 5.55 24.35
N GLN A 252 4.72 4.88 23.70
CA GLN A 252 4.85 3.41 23.64
C GLN A 252 5.59 2.81 24.84
#